data_AF-A0A7U9N082-F1
#
_entry.id   AF-A0A7U9N082-F1
#
_cell.length_a   1.000
_cell.length_b   1.000
_cell.length_c   1.000
_cell.angle_alpha   90.00
_cell.angle_beta   90.00
_cell.angle_gamma   90.00
#
_symmetry.space_group_name_H-M   'P 1'
#
loop_
_entity.id
_entity.type
_entity.pdbx_description
1 polymer ?
#
loop_
_entity_poly.entity_id
_entity_poly.type
_entity_poly.pdbx_seq_one_letter_code
_entity_poly.pdbx_strand_id
1 'polypeptide(L)' 'MDYFKDKLFELLNDADDIGISDIETNDKENKLRVSLQNGLLLEIECRQIEN' A
#
# COMPACT_ATOMS: atom_id res chain seq x y z
N MET A 1 0.46 5.21 -13.06
CA MET A 1 0.13 4.37 -11.89
C MET A 1 1.19 4.52 -10.81
N ASP A 2 2.47 4.53 -11.19
CA ASP A 2 3.60 4.60 -10.24
C ASP A 2 3.56 5.82 -9.32
N TYR A 3 3.36 7.02 -9.86
CA TYR A 3 3.20 8.23 -9.02
C TYR A 3 2.12 8.09 -7.92
N PHE A 4 0.99 7.45 -8.23
CA PHE A 4 -0.07 7.24 -7.25
C PHE A 4 0.34 6.21 -6.19
N LYS A 5 0.98 5.10 -6.61
CA LYS A 5 1.51 4.09 -5.68
C LYS A 5 2.59 4.67 -4.77
N ASP A 6 3.49 5.50 -5.29
CA ASP A 6 4.54 6.17 -4.51
C ASP A 6 3.93 7.09 -3.46
N LYS A 7 2.92 7.90 -3.84
CA LYS A 7 2.20 8.75 -2.89
C LYS A 7 1.38 7.96 -1.88
N LEU A 8 0.77 6.86 -2.28
CA LEU A 8 0.08 5.96 -1.36
C LEU A 8 1.05 5.33 -0.36
N PHE A 9 2.23 4.92 -0.82
CA PHE A 9 3.29 4.41 0.03
C PHE A 9 3.75 5.47 1.05
N GLU A 10 4.04 6.69 0.61
CA GLU A 10 4.37 7.81 1.51
C GLU A 10 3.28 8.02 2.58
N LEU A 11 2.00 8.08 2.16
CA LEU A 11 0.87 8.27 3.07
C LEU A 11 0.72 7.14 4.10
N LEU A 12 0.94 5.89 3.69
CA LEU A 12 0.86 4.74 4.59
C LEU A 12 2.03 4.72 5.59
N ASN A 13 3.22 5.15 5.18
CA ASN A 13 4.37 5.26 6.10
C ASN A 13 4.15 6.36 7.14
N ASP A 14 3.50 7.46 6.77
CA ASP A 14 3.19 8.57 7.70
C ASP A 14 2.01 8.27 8.64
N ALA A 15 1.30 7.15 8.43
CA ALA A 15 0.11 6.78 9.21
C ALA A 15 0.47 6.03 10.50
N ASP A 16 1.04 6.74 11.48
CA ASP A 16 1.48 6.19 12.76
C ASP A 16 0.36 5.48 13.56
N ASP A 17 -0.89 5.96 13.44
CA ASP A 17 -2.04 5.44 14.20
C ASP A 17 -2.51 4.04 13.76
N ILE A 18 -2.18 3.61 12.52
CA ILE A 18 -2.68 2.35 11.94
C ILE A 18 -1.86 1.15 12.43
N GLY A 19 -0.65 1.39 12.97
CA GLY A 19 0.24 0.33 13.43
C GLY A 19 0.79 -0.53 12.28
N ILE A 20 1.16 0.12 11.18
CA ILE A 20 1.81 -0.54 10.04
C ILE A 20 3.23 -0.95 10.45
N SER A 21 3.57 -2.21 10.24
CA SER A 21 4.90 -2.75 10.52
C SER A 21 5.78 -2.83 9.29
N ASP A 22 5.19 -3.08 8.11
CA ASP A 22 5.93 -3.22 6.86
C ASP A 22 5.03 -2.95 5.65
N ILE A 23 5.62 -2.46 4.55
CA ILE A 23 4.93 -2.20 3.28
C ILE A 23 5.81 -2.70 2.13
N GLU A 24 5.28 -3.62 1.33
CA GLU A 24 5.92 -4.11 0.12
C GLU A 24 5.16 -3.67 -1.13
N THR A 25 5.85 -3.06 -2.09
CA THR A 25 5.27 -2.69 -3.37
C THR A 25 5.52 -3.79 -4.41
N ASN A 26 4.44 -4.32 -4.99
CA ASN A 26 4.49 -5.23 -6.14
C ASN A 26 4.08 -4.48 -7.41
N ASP A 27 5.06 -3.83 -8.03
CA ASP A 27 4.83 -3.03 -9.24
C ASP A 27 4.33 -3.83 -10.43
N LYS A 28 4.71 -5.10 -10.53
CA LYS A 28 4.30 -5.98 -11.64
C LYS A 28 2.80 -6.26 -11.63
N GLU A 29 2.19 -6.33 -10.45
CA GLU A 29 0.76 -6.62 -10.30
C GLU A 29 -0.07 -5.39 -9.91
N ASN A 30 0.54 -4.19 -9.82
CA ASN A 30 -0.11 -2.97 -9.32
C ASN A 30 -0.71 -3.14 -7.92
N LYS A 31 0.03 -3.83 -7.04
CA LYS A 31 -0.42 -4.15 -5.68
C LYS A 31 0.56 -3.64 -4.64
N LEU A 32 0.04 -3.28 -3.47
CA LEU A 32 0.82 -3.03 -2.26
C LEU A 32 0.39 -4.04 -1.21
N ARG A 33 1.36 -4.65 -0.52
CA ARG A 33 1.11 -5.48 0.66
C ARG A 33 1.45 -4.68 1.90
N VAL A 34 0.53 -4.68 2.86
CA VAL A 34 0.66 -3.95 4.11
C VAL A 34 0.58 -4.95 5.24
N SER A 35 1.64 -5.03 6.04
CA SER A 35 1.68 -5.82 7.26
C SER A 35 1.42 -4.91 8.45
N LEU A 36 0.53 -5.32 9.34
CA LEU A 36 0.24 -4.62 10.58
C LEU A 36 0.91 -5.32 11.76
N GLN A 37 1.23 -4.57 12.81
CA GLN A 37 1.87 -5.06 14.03
C GLN A 37 1.05 -6.13 14.76
N ASN A 38 -0.26 -6.17 14.55
CA ASN A 38 -1.14 -7.19 15.12
C ASN A 38 -1.11 -8.53 14.34
N GLY A 39 -0.27 -8.66 13.31
CA GLY A 39 -0.14 -9.84 12.47
C GLY A 39 -1.13 -9.89 11.29
N LEU A 40 -1.95 -8.86 11.09
CA LEU A 40 -2.83 -8.75 9.92
C LEU A 40 -2.01 -8.41 8.68
N LEU A 41 -2.28 -9.13 7.58
CA LEU A 41 -1.72 -8.86 6.27
C LEU A 41 -2.84 -8.41 5.33
N LEU A 42 -2.66 -7.25 4.70
CA LEU A 42 -3.60 -6.65 3.76
C LEU A 42 -2.96 -6.50 2.39
N GLU A 43 -3.78 -6.57 1.34
CA GLU A 43 -3.37 -6.30 -0.03
C GLU A 43 -4.23 -5.16 -0.59
N ILE A 44 -3.57 -4.15 -1.16
CA ILE A 44 -4.21 -3.00 -1.81
C ILE A 44 -3.92 -3.13 -3.31
N GLU A 45 -4.97 -3.25 -4.12
CA GLU A 45 -4.86 -3.28 -5.58
C GLU A 45 -5.20 -1.89 -6.16
N CYS A 46 -4.29 -1.35 -6.97
CA CYS A 46 -4.51 -0.11 -7.70
C CYS A 46 -4.95 -0.41 -9.13
N ARG A 47 -6.21 -0.09 -9.45
CA ARG A 47 -6.77 -0.28 -10.79
C ARG A 47 -7.22 1.05 -11.38
N GLN A 48 -6.78 1.34 -12.61
CA GLN A 48 -7.35 2.43 -13.40
C GLN A 48 -8.74 2.04 -13.87
N ILE A 49 -9.73 2.89 -13.59
CA ILE A 49 -11.09 2.75 -14.09
C ILE A 49 -11.23 3.74 -15.24
N GLU A 50 -11.65 3.27 -16.41
CA GLU A 50 -11.96 4.13 -17.56
C GLU A 50 -13.34 4.79 -17.38
N ASN A 51 -13.46 6.04 -17.81
CA ASN A 51 -14.70 6.82 -17.83
C ASN A 51 -15.22 6.95 -19.26
#